data_AF-A0A7X3MCK9-F1
#
_entry.id   AF-A0A7X3MCK9-F1
#
_cell.length_a   1.000
_cell.length_b   1.000
_cell.length_c   1.000
_cell.angle_alpha   90.00
_cell.angle_beta   90.00
_cell.angle_gamma   90.00
#
_symmetry.space_group_name_H-M   'P 1'
#
loop_
_entity.id
_entity.type
_entity.pdbx_description
1 polymer ?
#
loop_
_entity_poly.entity_id
_entity_poly.type
_entity_poly.pdbx_seq_one_letter_code
_entity_poly.pdbx_strand_id
1 'polypeptide(L)'
;MDIILTISLLASNRRESLERCLDSLKPLLVKIPSELIIVFTGTDKKVLEIAQKYTPQIITFEWCNDFSAARNIGLEAAQGSGSCTLMTTNGLMMWNRSASSS
;
A
#
# COMPACT_ATOMS: atom_id res chain seq x y z
N MET A 1 -15.64 -11.90 -7.01
CA MET A 1 -15.84 -10.66 -6.24
C MET A 1 -15.05 -9.57 -6.94
N ASP A 2 -15.69 -8.47 -7.33
CA ASP A 2 -15.01 -7.34 -7.95
C ASP A 2 -14.22 -6.58 -6.88
N ILE A 3 -12.90 -6.45 -7.06
CA ILE A 3 -12.05 -5.65 -6.17
C ILE A 3 -12.31 -4.18 -6.51
N ILE A 4 -12.98 -3.47 -5.61
CA ILE A 4 -13.42 -2.08 -5.87
C ILE A 4 -12.25 -1.11 -5.68
N LEU A 5 -11.38 -1.39 -4.71
CA LEU A 5 -10.29 -0.49 -4.32
C LEU A 5 -9.01 -1.29 -4.06
N THR A 6 -7.91 -0.89 -4.69
CA THR A 6 -6.58 -1.37 -4.30
C THR A 6 -5.86 -0.32 -3.47
N ILE A 7 -5.35 -0.73 -2.31
CA ILE A 7 -4.62 0.11 -1.37
C ILE A 7 -3.15 -0.28 -1.46
N SER A 8 -2.33 0.64 -1.96
CA SER A 8 -0.88 0.48 -2.00
C SER A 8 -0.25 1.27 -0.86
N LEU A 9 0.41 0.58 0.06
CA LEU A 9 1.02 1.16 1.25
C LEU A 9 2.53 1.16 1.12
N LEU A 10 3.15 2.34 1.05
CA LEU A 10 4.60 2.45 1.10
C LEU A 10 5.09 2.38 2.56
N ALA A 11 5.77 1.29 2.87
CA ALA A 11 6.35 1.02 4.17
C ALA A 11 7.87 1.25 4.13
N SER A 12 8.34 2.22 4.90
CA SER A 12 9.78 2.44 5.12
C SER A 12 10.20 1.82 6.47
N ASN A 13 11.30 2.29 7.06
CA ASN A 13 11.81 1.78 8.34
C ASN A 13 11.01 2.25 9.59
N ARG A 14 9.71 2.53 9.45
CA ARG A 14 8.83 2.99 10.55
C ARG A 14 7.78 1.93 10.89
N ARG A 15 8.14 1.01 11.78
CA ARG A 15 7.29 -0.10 12.24
C ARG A 15 6.00 0.40 12.90
N GLU A 16 6.12 1.30 13.87
CA GLU A 16 4.97 1.79 14.66
C GLU A 16 3.94 2.52 13.79
N SER A 17 4.40 3.32 12.82
CA SER A 17 3.53 3.98 11.86
C SER A 17 2.81 2.99 10.94
N LEU A 18 3.52 1.95 10.48
CA LEU A 18 2.94 0.89 9.65
C LEU A 18 1.82 0.16 10.39
N GLU A 19 2.07 -0.30 11.62
CA GLU A 19 1.08 -1.04 12.42
C GLU A 19 -0.17 -0.21 12.68
N ARG A 20 -0.03 1.08 13.05
CA ARG A 20 -1.19 1.96 13.26
C ARG A 20 -1.97 2.21 11.98
N CYS A 21 -1.29 2.37 10.84
CA CYS A 21 -1.95 2.52 9.54
C CYS A 21 -2.73 1.25 9.18
N LEU A 22 -2.12 0.08 9.30
CA LEU A 22 -2.77 -1.20 8.99
C LEU A 22 -3.96 -1.48 9.92
N ASP A 23 -3.84 -1.15 11.20
CA ASP A 23 -4.94 -1.31 12.16
C ASP A 23 -6.12 -0.38 11.85
N SER A 24 -5.83 0.85 11.40
CA SER A 24 -6.86 1.78 10.94
C SER A 24 -7.53 1.35 9.63
N LEU A 25 -6.80 0.61 8.77
CA LEU A 25 -7.32 0.12 7.48
C LEU A 25 -8.13 -1.18 7.62
N LYS A 26 -7.81 -2.05 8.58
CA LYS A 26 -8.57 -3.29 8.86
C LYS A 26 -10.11 -3.11 8.81
N PRO A 27 -10.71 -2.17 9.56
CA PRO A 27 -12.17 -2.01 9.54
C PRO A 27 -12.70 -1.52 8.18
N LEU A 28 -11.88 -0.85 7.38
CA LEU A 28 -12.25 -0.39 6.04
C LEU A 28 -12.18 -1.55 5.04
N LEU A 29 -11.15 -2.40 5.13
CA LEU A 29 -11.00 -3.62 4.33
C LEU A 29 -12.14 -4.63 4.57
N VAL A 30 -12.65 -4.68 5.81
CA VAL A 30 -13.80 -5.54 6.16
C VAL A 30 -15.11 -4.99 5.60
N LYS A 31 -15.26 -3.66 5.54
CA LYS A 31 -16.48 -3.01 5.04
C LYS A 31 -16.56 -2.96 3.52
N ILE A 32 -15.43 -2.80 2.83
CA ILE A 32 -15.36 -2.62 1.38
C ILE A 32 -14.38 -3.65 0.82
N PRO A 33 -14.76 -4.44 -0.20
CA PRO A 33 -13.85 -5.38 -0.85
C PRO A 33 -12.67 -4.63 -1.46
N SER A 34 -11.53 -4.74 -0.79
CA SER A 34 -10.33 -3.99 -1.13
C SER A 34 -9.08 -4.86 -1.00
N GLU A 35 -8.15 -4.62 -1.91
CA GLU A 35 -6.88 -5.31 -1.99
C GLU A 35 -5.81 -4.48 -1.27
N LEU A 36 -4.93 -5.13 -0.51
CA LEU A 36 -3.87 -4.46 0.24
C LEU A 36 -2.51 -4.94 -0.27
N ILE A 37 -1.78 -4.02 -0.91
CA ILE A 37 -0.43 -4.21 -1.41
C ILE A 37 0.50 -3.37 -0.54
N ILE A 38 1.54 -3.97 0.01
CA ILE A 38 2.54 -3.23 0.79
C ILE A 38 3.83 -3.17 -0.02
N VAL A 39 4.25 -1.96 -0.39
CA VAL A 39 5.54 -1.71 -1.04
C VAL A 39 6.56 -1.39 0.05
N PHE A 40 7.41 -2.35 0.38
CA PHE A 40 8.44 -2.21 1.38
C PHE A 40 9.70 -1.61 0.75
N THR A 41 10.04 -0.38 1.15
CA THR A 41 11.21 0.35 0.66
C THR A 41 12.36 0.45 1.67
N GLY A 42 12.15 -0.09 2.86
CA GLY A 42 13.19 -0.17 3.89
C GLY A 42 14.10 -1.39 3.74
N THR A 43 15.07 -1.49 4.63
CA THR A 43 15.96 -2.66 4.78
C THR A 43 15.70 -3.45 6.06
N ASP A 44 14.72 -3.02 6.86
CA ASP A 44 14.40 -3.59 8.16
C ASP A 44 13.50 -4.83 8.05
N LYS A 45 14.06 -6.00 8.33
CA LYS A 45 13.35 -7.29 8.26
C LYS A 45 12.13 -7.36 9.18
N LYS A 46 12.14 -6.66 10.33
CA LYS A 46 11.02 -6.70 11.28
C LYS A 46 9.78 -6.03 10.71
N VAL A 47 9.94 -4.94 9.95
CA VAL A 47 8.82 -4.30 9.23
C VAL A 47 8.19 -5.27 8.23
N LEU A 48 9.03 -6.02 7.49
CA LEU A 48 8.59 -7.00 6.52
C LEU A 48 7.84 -8.17 7.17
N GLU A 49 8.35 -8.70 8.29
CA GLU A 49 7.65 -9.75 9.05
C GLU A 49 6.29 -9.28 9.60
N ILE A 50 6.20 -8.02 10.04
CA ILE A 50 4.93 -7.44 10.47
C ILE A 50 3.99 -7.38 9.27
N ALA A 51 4.41 -6.78 8.16
CA ALA A 51 3.61 -6.66 6.94
C ALA A 51 3.06 -8.02 6.48
N GLN A 52 3.90 -9.07 6.51
CA GLN A 52 3.53 -10.44 6.10
C GLN A 52 2.40 -11.03 6.93
N LYS A 53 2.25 -10.60 8.20
CA LYS A 53 1.13 -11.02 9.05
C LYS A 53 -0.20 -10.39 8.65
N TYR A 54 -0.19 -9.26 7.95
CA TYR A 54 -1.41 -8.56 7.53
C TYR A 54 -1.81 -8.90 6.10
N THR A 55 -0.86 -8.97 5.17
CA THR A 55 -1.12 -9.33 3.77
C THR A 55 0.02 -10.16 3.19
N PRO A 56 -0.27 -11.17 2.36
CA PRO A 56 0.75 -11.88 1.59
C PRO A 56 1.29 -11.07 0.41
N GLN A 57 0.60 -10.01 -0.04
CA GLN A 57 1.01 -9.18 -1.16
C GLN A 57 1.97 -8.07 -0.72
N ILE A 58 3.25 -8.42 -0.63
CA ILE A 58 4.32 -7.49 -0.26
C ILE A 58 5.35 -7.42 -1.38
N ILE A 59 5.63 -6.20 -1.82
CA ILE A 59 6.58 -5.91 -2.88
C ILE A 59 7.78 -5.23 -2.24
N THR A 60 8.92 -5.91 -2.21
CA THR A 60 10.18 -5.29 -1.80
C THR A 60 10.72 -4.45 -2.95
N PHE A 61 10.82 -3.15 -2.76
CA PHE A 61 11.33 -2.21 -3.75
C PHE A 61 12.49 -1.43 -3.16
N GLU A 62 13.64 -1.37 -3.83
CA GLU A 62 14.78 -0.60 -3.32
C GLU A 62 14.50 0.90 -3.45
N TRP A 63 14.60 1.65 -2.36
CA TRP A 63 14.39 3.10 -2.38
C TRP A 63 15.42 3.80 -3.28
N CYS A 64 15.00 4.19 -4.48
CA CYS A 64 15.87 4.81 -5.49
C CYS A 64 15.80 6.36 -5.51
N ASN A 65 15.38 6.99 -4.41
CA ASN A 65 15.18 8.45 -4.31
C ASN A 65 14.16 9.04 -5.31
N ASP A 66 13.37 8.19 -5.96
CA ASP A 66 12.33 8.56 -6.91
C ASP A 66 10.96 8.07 -6.41
N PHE A 67 10.13 9.02 -6.00
CA PHE A 67 8.78 8.75 -5.50
C PHE A 67 7.86 8.17 -6.58
N SER A 68 8.10 8.51 -7.85
CA SER A 68 7.28 8.08 -8.97
C SER A 68 7.49 6.60 -9.23
N ALA A 69 8.73 6.11 -9.17
CA ALA A 69 9.05 4.71 -9.36
C ALA A 69 8.34 3.80 -8.33
N ALA A 70 8.47 4.10 -7.05
CA ALA A 70 7.83 3.31 -5.99
C ALA A 70 6.28 3.33 -6.09
N ARG A 71 5.72 4.46 -6.53
CA ARG A 71 4.28 4.58 -6.81
C ARG A 71 3.87 3.76 -8.04
N ASN A 72 4.67 3.79 -9.10
CA ASN A 72 4.38 3.06 -10.33
C ASN A 72 4.32 1.55 -10.08
N ILE A 73 5.24 1.01 -9.30
CA ILE A 73 5.21 -0.41 -8.90
C ILE A 73 3.91 -0.77 -8.16
N GLY A 74 3.47 0.09 -7.25
CA GLY A 74 2.19 -0.09 -6.55
C GLY A 74 0.97 0.00 -7.49
N LEU A 75 1.05 0.83 -8.53
CA LEU A 75 0.02 0.95 -9.56
C LEU A 75 0.00 -0.25 -10.53
N GLU A 76 1.17 -0.74 -10.93
CA GLU A 76 1.30 -1.91 -11.82
C GLU A 76 0.77 -3.18 -11.15
N ALA A 77 0.94 -3.29 -9.83
CA ALA A 77 0.40 -4.38 -9.05
C ALA A 77 -1.10 -4.22 -8.73
N ALA A 78 -1.67 -3.03 -8.90
CA ALA A 78 -3.06 -2.77 -8.54
C ALA A 78 -4.03 -3.27 -9.61
N GLN A 79 -4.97 -4.13 -9.19
CA GLN A 79 -5.97 -4.72 -10.10
C GLN A 79 -7.37 -4.08 -9.98
N GLY A 80 -7.61 -3.26 -8.95
CA GLY A 80 -8.91 -2.63 -8.70
C GLY A 80 -9.21 -1.41 -9.59
N SER A 81 -10.49 -1.12 -9.79
CA SER A 81 -10.94 0.05 -10.59
C SER A 81 -10.50 1.41 -10.03
N GLY A 82 -10.16 1.48 -8.73
CA GLY A 82 -9.57 2.66 -8.10
C GLY A 82 -8.35 2.27 -7.27
N SER A 83 -7.27 3.07 -7.35
CA SER A 83 -6.07 2.89 -6.52
C SER A 83 -5.93 4.01 -5.50
N CYS A 84 -5.62 3.63 -4.26
CA CYS A 84 -5.32 4.56 -3.17
C CYS A 84 -3.89 4.28 -2.68
N THR A 85 -2.98 5.22 -2.91
CA THR A 85 -1.61 5.11 -2.40
C THR A 85 -1.53 5.81 -1.05
N LEU A 86 -1.15 5.05 -0.03
CA LEU A 86 -0.92 5.52 1.33
C LEU A 86 0.58 5.52 1.61
N MET A 87 1.09 6.64 2.12
CA MET A 87 2.45 6.73 2.61
C MET A 87 2.42 6.80 4.13
N THR A 88 3.18 5.90 4.78
CA THR A 88 3.32 5.86 6.24
C THR A 88 4.03 7.10 6.82
N THR A 89 4.59 7.97 5.97
CA THR A 89 5.43 9.10 6.40
C THR A 89 4.68 10.36 6.78
N ASN A 90 3.42 10.59 6.35
CA ASN A 90 2.71 11.82 6.75
C ASN A 90 1.21 11.91 6.42
N GLY A 91 0.42 10.84 6.61
CA GLY A 91 -1.06 10.94 6.56
C GLY A 91 -1.66 11.49 5.25
N LEU A 92 -0.87 11.54 4.18
CA LEU A 92 -1.29 12.08 2.89
C LEU A 92 -2.00 10.98 2.12
N MET A 93 -3.33 10.99 2.16
CA MET A 93 -4.16 10.19 1.26
C MET A 93 -4.10 10.84 -0.12
N MET A 94 -3.23 10.31 -0.99
CA MET A 94 -3.22 10.68 -2.41
C MET A 94 -4.19 9.74 -3.13
N TRP A 95 -5.41 10.23 -3.34
CA TRP A 95 -6.38 9.54 -4.17
C TRP A 95 -6.19 9.96 -5.63
N ASN A 96 -5.71 9.03 -6.45
CA ASN A 96 -5.60 9.25 -7.89
C ASN A 96 -6.63 8.36 -8.58
N ARG A 97 -7.76 8.95 -8.97
CA ARG A 97 -8.77 8.28 -9.79
C ARG A 97 -8.21 8.20 -11.21
N SER A 98 -7.42 7.17 -11.52
CA SER A 98 -7.29 6.74 -12.91
C SER A 98 -8.62 6.11 -13.30
N ALA A 99 -9.56 6.97 -13.68
CA ALA A 99 -10.67 6.56 -14.50
C ALA A 99 -10.04 6.02 -15.80
N SER A 100 -10.05 4.70 -15.96
CA SER A 100 -10.01 4.12 -17.29
C SER A 100 -11.31 4.57 -17.96
N SER A 101 -11.27 5.76 -18.57
CA SER A 101 -12.23 6.12 -19.60
C SER A 101 -12.00 5.14 -20.75
N SER A 102 -13.10 4.56 -21.22
CA SER A 102 -13.20 3.66 -22.38
C SER A 102 -12.30 4.01 -23.55
#